data_AF-A0A842LTD7-F1
#
_entry.id   AF-A0A842LTD7-F1
#
_cell.length_a   1.000
_cell.length_b   1.000
_cell.length_c   1.000
_cell.angle_alpha   90.00
_cell.angle_beta   90.00
_cell.angle_gamma   90.00
#
_symmetry.space_group_name_H-M   'P 1'
#
loop_
_entity.id
_entity.type
_entity.pdbx_description
1 polymer ?
#
loop_
_entity_poly.entity_id
_entity_poly.type
_entity_poly.pdbx_seq_one_letter_code
_entity_poly.pdbx_strand_id
1 'polypeptide(L)'
;ILGSSGDAVRTCSDKRLTYRALDGRVPLIGTYEPEEIVDVPSRLIVKPADGVACQGIRILEPGDVPDLSGDLIIQDFIEGESVSVSLLSNGERALPLSLNRQDIIMAGSELEYRGGSAPVDHEMREDAFTVARRAVESIPGLRGYVGVDLILADEPYVVEINSRITTPYIGLRMVADGNLGHLILESVLGRLPDAVKFNGTASFRKGTDGMVVEVNEGFRGY
;
A
#
# COMPACT_ATOMS: atom_id res chain seq x y z
N ILE A 1 22.14 -4.02 -7.52
CA ILE A 1 20.72 -4.37 -7.23
C ILE A 1 19.85 -3.40 -8.01
N LEU A 2 18.82 -3.88 -8.72
CA LEU A 2 17.82 -3.02 -9.37
C LEU A 2 16.66 -2.82 -8.37
N GLY A 3 16.32 -1.57 -8.06
CA GLY A 3 15.29 -1.22 -7.08
C GLY A 3 15.85 -0.83 -5.71
N SER A 4 15.04 -1.05 -4.67
CA SER A 4 15.34 -0.66 -3.29
C SER A 4 16.58 -1.35 -2.71
N SER A 5 17.26 -0.67 -1.78
CA SER A 5 18.39 -1.23 -1.04
C SER A 5 17.96 -2.37 -0.11
N GLY A 6 18.89 -3.23 0.29
CA GLY A 6 18.59 -4.33 1.23
C GLY A 6 18.04 -3.85 2.57
N ASP A 7 18.56 -2.74 3.10
CA ASP A 7 18.08 -2.15 4.36
C ASP A 7 16.67 -1.58 4.24
N ALA A 8 16.36 -0.94 3.10
CA ALA A 8 15.00 -0.46 2.81
C ALA A 8 14.02 -1.62 2.68
N VAL A 9 14.41 -2.68 1.94
CA VAL A 9 13.60 -3.91 1.83
C VAL A 9 13.35 -4.52 3.20
N ARG A 10 14.39 -4.63 4.05
CA ARG A 10 14.25 -5.16 5.41
C ARG A 10 13.30 -4.31 6.25
N THR A 11 13.45 -2.98 6.20
CA THR A 11 12.58 -2.05 6.93
C THR A 11 11.12 -2.20 6.51
N CYS A 12 10.86 -2.26 5.20
CA CYS A 12 9.50 -2.42 4.64
C CYS A 12 8.90 -3.82 4.84
N SER A 13 9.72 -4.85 5.03
CA SER A 13 9.23 -6.22 5.23
C SER A 13 8.81 -6.49 6.68
N ASP A 14 9.25 -5.65 7.63
CA ASP A 14 8.87 -5.73 9.03
C ASP A 14 7.99 -4.53 9.38
N LYS A 15 6.73 -4.79 9.73
CA LYS A 15 5.75 -3.73 9.99
C LYS A 15 6.12 -2.87 11.19
N ARG A 16 6.82 -3.40 12.20
CA ARG A 16 7.31 -2.60 13.35
C ARG A 16 8.41 -1.66 12.90
N LEU A 17 9.34 -2.14 12.08
CA LEU A 17 10.41 -1.28 11.55
C LEU A 17 9.84 -0.20 10.63
N THR A 18 8.85 -0.55 9.80
CA THR A 18 8.14 0.42 8.97
C THR A 18 7.45 1.47 9.84
N TYR A 19 6.67 1.06 10.84
CA TYR A 19 5.98 1.99 11.74
C TYR A 19 6.95 2.94 12.44
N ARG A 20 8.02 2.41 13.06
CA ARG A 20 9.06 3.22 13.72
C ARG A 20 9.77 4.17 12.77
N ALA A 21 9.95 3.78 11.50
CA ALA A 21 10.55 4.64 10.48
C ALA A 21 9.61 5.76 10.01
N LEU A 22 8.30 5.63 10.22
CA LEU A 22 7.29 6.59 9.78
C LEU A 22 6.70 7.41 10.92
N ASP A 23 6.93 7.01 12.17
CA ASP A 23 6.39 7.65 13.36
C ASP A 23 6.68 9.16 13.41
N GLY A 24 5.63 9.94 13.62
CA GLY A 24 5.65 11.40 13.59
C GLY A 24 5.91 12.05 12.21
N ARG A 25 5.99 11.28 11.12
CA ARG A 25 6.26 11.79 9.76
C ARG A 25 5.04 11.78 8.86
N VAL A 26 4.14 10.83 9.05
CA VAL A 26 2.88 10.65 8.31
C VAL A 26 1.79 10.14 9.26
N PRO A 27 0.50 10.28 8.91
CA PRO A 27 -0.58 9.63 9.64
C PRO A 27 -0.42 8.11 9.59
N LEU A 28 -0.40 7.49 10.76
CA LEU A 28 -0.29 6.04 10.93
C LEU A 28 -1.47 5.55 11.75
N ILE A 29 -1.89 4.32 11.50
CA ILE A 29 -2.85 3.63 12.35
C ILE A 29 -2.17 3.34 13.70
N GLY A 30 -2.87 3.62 14.81
CA GLY A 30 -2.37 3.29 16.14
C GLY A 30 -1.93 1.83 16.19
N THR A 31 -0.65 1.60 16.50
CA THR A 31 0.00 0.29 16.42
C THR A 31 0.60 -0.06 17.77
N TYR A 32 0.34 -1.29 18.22
CA TYR A 32 0.67 -1.78 19.55
C TYR A 32 1.35 -3.15 19.44
N GLU A 33 2.25 -3.43 20.38
CA GLU A 33 2.77 -4.77 20.62
C GLU A 33 1.73 -5.63 21.37
N PRO A 34 1.74 -6.96 21.18
CA PRO A 34 0.86 -7.90 21.89
C PRO A 34 0.74 -7.67 23.40
N GLU A 35 1.85 -7.35 24.06
CA GLU A 35 1.91 -7.19 25.51
C GLU A 35 1.23 -5.91 26.02
N GLU A 36 0.95 -4.96 25.12
CA GLU A 36 0.27 -3.70 25.44
C GLU A 36 -1.26 -3.87 25.49
N ILE A 37 -1.79 -4.96 24.93
CA ILE A 37 -3.23 -5.23 24.86
C ILE A 37 -3.67 -6.11 26.02
N VAL A 38 -4.33 -5.49 26.99
CA VAL A 38 -4.90 -6.15 28.17
C VAL A 38 -6.38 -6.51 27.96
N ASP A 39 -7.10 -5.66 27.26
CA ASP A 39 -8.49 -5.84 26.83
C ASP A 39 -8.72 -5.28 25.42
N VAL A 40 -9.88 -5.57 24.83
CA VAL A 40 -10.27 -5.12 23.48
C VAL A 40 -11.47 -4.19 23.63
N PRO A 41 -11.27 -2.88 23.87
CA PRO A 41 -12.37 -1.92 24.10
C PRO A 41 -13.03 -1.46 22.80
N SER A 42 -12.35 -1.61 21.66
CA SER A 42 -12.79 -1.26 20.32
C SER A 42 -12.31 -2.33 19.32
N ARG A 43 -12.76 -2.25 18.06
CA ARG A 43 -12.26 -3.16 17.02
C ARG A 43 -10.77 -2.99 16.81
N LEU A 44 -10.05 -4.10 16.75
CA LEU A 44 -8.61 -4.15 16.49
C LEU A 44 -8.31 -5.08 15.32
N ILE A 45 -7.22 -4.81 14.62
CA ILE A 45 -6.65 -5.66 13.58
C ILE A 45 -5.39 -6.31 14.14
N VAL A 46 -5.34 -7.64 14.11
CA VAL A 46 -4.15 -8.43 14.44
C VAL A 46 -3.54 -8.94 13.14
N LYS A 47 -2.23 -8.72 12.95
CA LYS A 47 -1.53 -9.20 11.75
C LYS A 47 -0.09 -9.64 12.07
N PRO A 48 0.49 -10.59 11.31
CA PRO A 48 1.88 -10.96 11.45
C PRO A 48 2.82 -9.78 11.15
N ALA A 49 3.88 -9.63 11.94
CA ALA A 49 4.86 -8.56 11.77
C ALA A 49 5.54 -8.62 10.39
N ASP A 50 5.80 -9.82 9.87
CA ASP A 50 6.49 -10.11 8.59
C ASP A 50 5.57 -10.60 7.46
N GLY A 51 4.24 -10.63 7.68
CA GLY A 51 3.28 -11.16 6.71
C GLY A 51 3.13 -10.34 5.42
N VAL A 52 2.62 -10.98 4.36
CA VAL A 52 2.29 -10.35 3.07
C VAL A 52 0.84 -10.59 2.66
N ALA A 53 0.26 -9.70 1.85
CA ALA A 53 -1.00 -9.93 1.12
C ALA A 53 -2.20 -10.37 2.00
N CYS A 54 -2.45 -9.65 3.09
CA CYS A 54 -3.54 -9.91 4.04
C CYS A 54 -3.50 -11.28 4.74
N GLN A 55 -2.42 -12.05 4.62
CA GLN A 55 -2.33 -13.37 5.27
C GLN A 55 -2.24 -13.22 6.78
N GLY A 56 -3.07 -13.99 7.49
CA GLY A 56 -3.10 -14.00 8.96
C GLY A 56 -3.70 -12.74 9.59
N ILE A 57 -4.35 -11.87 8.79
CA ILE A 57 -5.08 -10.72 9.33
C ILE A 57 -6.38 -11.19 9.96
N ARG A 58 -6.58 -10.85 11.24
CA ARG A 58 -7.79 -11.14 12.01
C ARG A 58 -8.34 -9.85 12.61
N ILE A 59 -9.65 -9.70 12.60
CA ILE A 59 -10.35 -8.63 13.30
C ILE A 59 -10.78 -9.17 14.67
N LEU A 60 -10.45 -8.43 15.72
CA LEU A 60 -10.96 -8.63 17.07
C LEU A 60 -12.11 -7.64 17.30
N GLU A 61 -13.24 -8.15 17.79
CA GLU A 61 -14.38 -7.35 18.20
C GLU A 61 -14.27 -7.00 19.71
N PRO A 62 -14.96 -5.94 20.15
CA PRO A 62 -14.96 -5.56 21.56
C PRO A 62 -15.39 -6.71 22.48
N GLY A 63 -14.56 -7.01 23.49
CA GLY A 63 -14.79 -8.09 24.44
C GLY A 63 -14.26 -9.47 24.02
N ASP A 64 -13.66 -9.60 22.84
CA ASP A 64 -12.92 -10.82 22.45
C ASP A 64 -11.74 -11.06 23.39
N VAL A 65 -11.44 -12.34 23.65
CA VAL A 65 -10.20 -12.76 24.33
C VAL A 65 -9.15 -12.98 23.26
N PRO A 66 -8.12 -12.12 23.16
CA PRO A 66 -7.23 -12.15 22.03
C PRO A 66 -6.18 -13.26 22.16
N ASP A 67 -6.08 -14.14 21.16
CA ASP A 67 -4.93 -15.05 21.03
C ASP A 67 -3.80 -14.32 20.30
N LEU A 68 -2.92 -13.73 21.11
CA LEU A 68 -1.79 -12.92 20.67
C LEU A 68 -0.46 -13.68 20.67
N SER A 69 -0.51 -15.02 20.56
CA SER A 69 0.69 -15.82 20.45
C SER A 69 1.38 -15.65 19.08
N GLY A 70 2.72 -15.62 19.09
CA GLY A 70 3.53 -15.50 17.87
C GLY A 70 4.04 -14.09 17.59
N ASP A 71 4.59 -13.91 16.38
CA ASP A 71 5.18 -12.62 15.98
C ASP A 71 4.15 -11.71 15.32
N LEU A 72 3.37 -11.02 16.15
CA LEU A 72 2.20 -10.24 15.74
C LEU A 72 2.37 -8.75 16.06
N ILE A 73 1.66 -7.91 15.30
CA ILE A 73 1.38 -6.53 15.66
C ILE A 73 -0.13 -6.30 15.67
N ILE A 74 -0.55 -5.36 16.50
CA ILE A 74 -1.96 -5.02 16.70
C ILE A 74 -2.16 -3.58 16.25
N GLN A 75 -3.25 -3.31 15.57
CA GLN A 75 -3.59 -1.98 15.08
C GLN A 75 -5.04 -1.63 15.37
N ASP A 76 -5.32 -0.34 15.52
CA ASP A 76 -6.70 0.14 15.54
C ASP A 76 -7.40 -0.24 14.22
N PHE A 77 -8.67 -0.64 14.31
CA PHE A 77 -9.49 -0.82 13.12
C PHE A 77 -9.99 0.56 12.63
N ILE A 78 -9.52 0.99 11.46
CA ILE A 78 -9.97 2.22 10.81
C ILE A 78 -11.03 1.88 9.76
N GLU A 79 -12.23 2.45 9.92
CA GLU A 79 -13.29 2.37 8.91
C GLU A 79 -13.00 3.37 7.79
N GLY A 80 -12.78 2.88 6.57
CA GLY A 80 -12.44 3.70 5.42
C GLY A 80 -12.22 2.90 4.14
N GLU A 81 -11.92 3.60 3.03
CA GLU A 81 -11.68 2.96 1.74
C GLU A 81 -10.23 2.45 1.65
N SER A 82 -10.06 1.16 1.34
CA SER A 82 -8.74 0.57 1.11
C SER A 82 -8.20 0.95 -0.26
N VAL A 83 -7.08 1.65 -0.28
CA VAL A 83 -6.42 2.10 -1.52
C VAL A 83 -4.92 1.82 -1.47
N SER A 84 -4.25 1.98 -2.60
CA SER A 84 -2.79 2.07 -2.64
C SER A 84 -2.36 3.19 -3.57
N VAL A 85 -1.21 3.78 -3.29
CA VAL A 85 -0.52 4.69 -4.20
C VAL A 85 0.66 3.95 -4.82
N SER A 86 0.76 3.99 -6.14
CA SER A 86 1.94 3.48 -6.86
C SER A 86 2.89 4.64 -7.14
N LEU A 87 4.18 4.49 -6.83
CA LEU A 87 5.19 5.56 -6.95
C LEU A 87 6.44 5.08 -7.70
N LEU A 88 7.13 6.03 -8.34
CA LEU A 88 8.54 5.90 -8.72
C LEU A 88 9.41 6.67 -7.75
N SER A 89 10.47 6.05 -7.23
CA SER A 89 11.46 6.71 -6.39
C SER A 89 12.85 6.61 -7.01
N ASN A 90 13.63 7.69 -6.94
CA ASN A 90 15.06 7.66 -7.29
C ASN A 90 15.99 7.45 -6.09
N GLY A 91 15.43 7.26 -4.89
CA GLY A 91 16.16 7.13 -3.63
C GLY A 91 16.25 8.43 -2.82
N GLU A 92 15.85 9.57 -3.40
CA GLU A 92 15.80 10.87 -2.72
C GLU A 92 14.41 11.50 -2.81
N ARG A 93 13.79 11.42 -4.00
CA ARG A 93 12.45 11.93 -4.28
C ARG A 93 11.54 10.80 -4.73
N ALA A 94 10.27 10.93 -4.42
CA ALA A 94 9.22 10.03 -4.91
C ALA A 94 8.17 10.77 -5.74
N LEU A 95 7.76 10.16 -6.85
CA LEU A 95 6.70 10.61 -7.73
C LEU A 95 5.52 9.66 -7.61
N PRO A 96 4.41 10.07 -6.97
CA PRO A 96 3.14 9.37 -7.07
C PRO A 96 2.66 9.29 -8.52
N LEU A 97 2.29 8.10 -8.95
CA LEU A 97 1.79 7.83 -10.30
C LEU A 97 0.26 7.69 -10.30
N SER A 98 -0.26 6.86 -9.41
CA SER A 98 -1.67 6.49 -9.43
C SER A 98 -2.19 6.17 -8.04
N LEU A 99 -3.42 6.59 -7.79
CA LEU A 99 -4.26 6.06 -6.73
C LEU A 99 -4.98 4.82 -7.27
N ASN A 100 -5.03 3.75 -6.49
CA ASN A 100 -5.57 2.46 -6.90
C ASN A 100 -6.52 1.97 -5.81
N ARG A 101 -7.73 1.55 -6.19
CA ARG A 101 -8.70 0.95 -5.25
C ARG A 101 -8.33 -0.50 -4.99
N GLN A 102 -8.48 -0.95 -3.74
CA GLN A 102 -8.32 -2.34 -3.35
C GLN A 102 -9.68 -2.91 -2.93
N ASP A 103 -10.14 -3.95 -3.62
CA ASP A 103 -11.39 -4.63 -3.29
C ASP A 103 -11.14 -5.64 -2.17
N ILE A 104 -11.18 -5.16 -0.93
CA ILE A 104 -11.05 -5.96 0.28
C ILE A 104 -12.45 -6.21 0.85
N ILE A 105 -12.78 -7.46 1.09
CA ILE A 105 -14.03 -7.85 1.75
C ILE A 105 -13.76 -8.55 3.07
N MET A 106 -14.68 -8.37 4.01
CA MET A 106 -14.66 -9.06 5.28
C MET A 106 -15.42 -10.39 5.17
N ALA A 107 -14.75 -11.50 5.45
CA ALA A 107 -15.32 -12.84 5.46
C ALA A 107 -15.27 -13.39 6.90
N GLY A 108 -16.30 -13.07 7.70
CA GLY A 108 -16.26 -13.33 9.13
C GLY A 108 -15.28 -12.37 9.81
N SER A 109 -14.26 -12.90 10.50
CA SER A 109 -13.19 -12.12 11.14
C SER A 109 -11.92 -12.00 10.27
N GLU A 110 -11.95 -12.50 9.04
CA GLU A 110 -10.81 -12.44 8.11
C GLU A 110 -11.04 -11.40 7.00
N LEU A 111 -9.95 -10.89 6.44
CA LEU A 111 -9.97 -10.00 5.28
C LEU A 111 -9.49 -10.73 4.02
N GLU A 112 -10.28 -10.69 2.96
CA GLU A 112 -9.95 -11.28 1.66
C GLU A 112 -9.76 -10.17 0.61
N TYR A 113 -8.59 -10.15 -0.03
CA TYR A 113 -8.33 -9.31 -1.20
C TYR A 113 -8.84 -9.97 -2.48
N ARG A 114 -9.78 -9.32 -3.17
CA ARG A 114 -10.43 -9.85 -4.39
C ARG A 114 -9.90 -9.25 -5.68
N GLY A 115 -9.09 -8.20 -5.60
CA GLY A 115 -8.66 -7.44 -6.76
C GLY A 115 -8.62 -5.95 -6.48
N GLY A 116 -8.73 -5.17 -7.56
CA GLY A 116 -8.77 -3.73 -7.46
C GLY A 116 -8.90 -3.06 -8.82
N SER A 117 -8.79 -1.74 -8.82
CA SER A 117 -8.78 -0.94 -10.05
C SER A 117 -7.76 0.20 -9.99
N ALA A 118 -7.23 0.57 -11.16
CA ALA A 118 -6.16 1.56 -11.29
C ALA A 118 -6.11 2.20 -12.69
N PRO A 119 -5.77 3.49 -12.81
CA PRO A 119 -5.91 4.50 -11.76
C PRO A 119 -7.38 4.71 -11.39
N VAL A 120 -7.63 5.22 -10.19
CA VAL A 120 -8.94 5.74 -9.76
C VAL A 120 -8.83 7.23 -9.41
N ASP A 121 -9.93 7.95 -9.53
CA ASP A 121 -10.06 9.32 -9.06
C ASP A 121 -10.80 9.34 -7.71
N HIS A 122 -10.42 10.25 -6.83
CA HIS A 122 -10.95 10.36 -5.47
C HIS A 122 -10.70 11.77 -4.94
N GLU A 123 -11.58 12.28 -4.08
CA GLU A 123 -11.45 13.64 -3.53
C GLU A 123 -10.18 13.82 -2.68
N MET A 124 -9.84 12.83 -1.85
CA MET A 124 -8.62 12.80 -1.02
C MET A 124 -7.35 12.40 -1.80
N ARG A 125 -7.37 12.37 -3.14
CA ARG A 125 -6.23 11.88 -3.93
C ARG A 125 -4.95 12.65 -3.67
N GLU A 126 -5.01 13.98 -3.65
CA GLU A 126 -3.82 14.82 -3.42
C GLU A 126 -3.24 14.62 -2.01
N ASP A 127 -4.10 14.39 -1.01
CA ASP A 127 -3.67 14.07 0.35
C ASP A 127 -3.01 12.69 0.40
N ALA A 128 -3.62 11.69 -0.24
CA ALA A 128 -3.05 10.35 -0.37
C ALA A 128 -1.69 10.36 -1.07
N PHE A 129 -1.54 11.15 -2.14
CA PHE A 129 -0.27 11.33 -2.85
C PHE A 129 0.77 12.02 -1.97
N THR A 130 0.37 13.03 -1.20
CA THR A 130 1.24 13.74 -0.28
C THR A 130 1.73 12.84 0.84
N VAL A 131 0.84 12.08 1.47
CA VAL A 131 1.15 11.12 2.53
C VAL A 131 2.06 10.01 1.99
N ALA A 132 1.71 9.38 0.88
CA ALA A 132 2.51 8.31 0.30
C ALA A 132 3.91 8.77 -0.12
N ARG A 133 4.03 9.95 -0.74
CA ARG A 133 5.34 10.54 -1.08
C ARG A 133 6.20 10.76 0.16
N ARG A 134 5.65 11.39 1.21
CA ARG A 134 6.35 11.61 2.47
C ARG A 134 6.78 10.31 3.12
N ALA A 135 5.94 9.28 3.08
CA ALA A 135 6.24 7.97 3.62
C ALA A 135 7.44 7.32 2.90
N VAL A 136 7.44 7.35 1.56
CA VAL A 136 8.57 6.81 0.76
C VAL A 136 9.85 7.61 0.99
N GLU A 137 9.78 8.94 1.00
CA GLU A 137 10.94 9.82 1.22
C GLU A 137 11.51 9.71 2.67
N SER A 138 10.74 9.15 3.61
CA SER A 138 11.16 8.93 5.00
C SER A 138 12.02 7.68 5.22
N ILE A 139 12.05 6.75 4.26
CA ILE A 139 12.82 5.51 4.35
C ILE A 139 13.97 5.54 3.33
N PRO A 140 15.22 5.80 3.77
CA PRO A 140 16.36 5.87 2.89
C PRO A 140 16.56 4.59 2.07
N GLY A 141 16.84 4.74 0.78
CA GLY A 141 17.15 3.63 -0.11
C GLY A 141 15.95 2.94 -0.74
N LEU A 142 14.71 3.44 -0.54
CA LEU A 142 13.57 3.08 -1.39
C LEU A 142 13.76 3.64 -2.80
N ARG A 143 13.79 2.78 -3.82
CA ARG A 143 14.13 3.15 -5.19
C ARG A 143 13.45 2.25 -6.21
N GLY A 144 13.13 2.77 -7.38
CA GLY A 144 12.34 2.08 -8.39
C GLY A 144 10.85 2.20 -8.10
N TYR A 145 10.10 1.14 -8.38
CA TYR A 145 8.68 1.07 -8.08
C TYR A 145 8.44 0.80 -6.60
N VAL A 146 7.59 1.61 -5.96
CA VAL A 146 7.16 1.44 -4.57
C VAL A 146 5.63 1.53 -4.52
N GLY A 147 4.99 0.61 -3.81
CA GLY A 147 3.57 0.71 -3.48
C GLY A 147 3.39 1.16 -2.03
N VAL A 148 2.44 2.03 -1.75
CA VAL A 148 2.06 2.41 -0.39
C VAL A 148 0.58 2.12 -0.21
N ASP A 149 0.26 1.21 0.69
CA ASP A 149 -1.13 0.88 1.01
C ASP A 149 -1.65 1.86 2.06
N LEU A 150 -2.86 2.38 1.83
CA LEU A 150 -3.50 3.39 2.66
C LEU A 150 -4.94 2.99 2.97
N ILE A 151 -5.46 3.45 4.11
CA ILE A 151 -6.91 3.57 4.34
C ILE A 151 -7.29 5.06 4.23
N LEU A 152 -8.25 5.38 3.37
CA LEU A 152 -8.84 6.72 3.29
C LEU A 152 -10.03 6.78 4.25
N ALA A 153 -9.87 7.51 5.36
CA ALA A 153 -10.93 7.76 6.33
C ALA A 153 -11.17 9.27 6.47
N ASP A 154 -11.05 9.83 7.67
CA ASP A 154 -11.00 11.28 7.87
C ASP A 154 -9.71 11.91 7.32
N GLU A 155 -8.62 11.14 7.30
CA GLU A 155 -7.38 11.42 6.57
C GLU A 155 -6.78 10.12 5.98
N PRO A 156 -5.76 10.18 5.09
CA PRO A 156 -5.09 8.99 4.58
C PRO A 156 -4.11 8.41 5.61
N TYR A 157 -4.40 7.22 6.14
CA TYR A 157 -3.52 6.51 7.06
C TYR A 157 -2.64 5.50 6.32
N VAL A 158 -1.33 5.51 6.59
CA VAL A 158 -0.41 4.51 6.03
C VAL A 158 -0.57 3.16 6.71
N VAL A 159 -0.77 2.12 5.90
CA VAL A 159 -0.94 0.72 6.34
C VAL A 159 0.35 -0.07 6.15
N GLU A 160 0.94 0.02 4.96
CA GLU A 160 2.10 -0.78 4.54
C GLU A 160 2.86 -0.08 3.42
N ILE A 161 4.17 -0.29 3.35
CA ILE A 161 5.00 0.12 2.22
C ILE A 161 5.59 -1.12 1.56
N ASN A 162 5.22 -1.34 0.30
CA ASN A 162 5.77 -2.38 -0.55
C ASN A 162 6.97 -1.81 -1.33
N SER A 163 8.19 -2.17 -0.94
CA SER A 163 9.44 -1.72 -1.60
C SER A 163 9.71 -2.33 -2.99
N ARG A 164 8.66 -2.79 -3.68
CA ARG A 164 8.69 -3.56 -4.93
C ARG A 164 7.44 -3.28 -5.78
N ILE A 165 7.43 -3.83 -7.00
CA ILE A 165 6.24 -3.86 -7.86
C ILE A 165 5.07 -4.54 -7.13
N THR A 166 3.90 -3.90 -7.20
CA THR A 166 2.63 -4.38 -6.64
C THR A 166 1.63 -4.71 -7.74
N THR A 167 0.54 -5.41 -7.38
CA THR A 167 -0.47 -5.89 -8.33
C THR A 167 -1.00 -4.82 -9.30
N PRO A 168 -1.31 -3.57 -8.89
CA PRO A 168 -1.78 -2.52 -9.80
C PRO A 168 -0.92 -2.30 -11.05
N TYR A 169 0.39 -2.61 -10.99
CA TYR A 169 1.30 -2.51 -12.13
C TYR A 169 0.79 -3.26 -13.38
N ILE A 170 0.12 -4.41 -13.22
CA ILE A 170 -0.35 -5.21 -14.37
C ILE A 170 -1.40 -4.47 -15.20
N GLY A 171 -2.21 -3.62 -14.55
CA GLY A 171 -3.19 -2.76 -15.21
C GLY A 171 -2.56 -1.45 -15.68
N LEU A 172 -1.81 -0.78 -14.81
CA LEU A 172 -1.19 0.52 -15.10
C LEU A 172 -0.28 0.47 -16.35
N ARG A 173 0.50 -0.61 -16.52
CA ARG A 173 1.36 -0.77 -17.71
C ARG A 173 0.59 -0.86 -19.03
N MET A 174 -0.69 -1.22 -18.99
CA MET A 174 -1.55 -1.35 -20.18
C MET A 174 -2.22 -0.02 -20.54
N VAL A 175 -2.40 0.86 -19.56
CA VAL A 175 -3.11 2.15 -19.73
C VAL A 175 -2.18 3.37 -19.67
N ALA A 176 -0.90 3.20 -19.33
CA ALA A 176 0.09 4.27 -19.32
C ALA A 176 0.37 4.82 -20.72
N ASP A 177 0.51 6.14 -20.82
CA ASP A 177 1.02 6.84 -22.00
C ASP A 177 2.55 6.71 -22.07
N GLY A 178 3.02 5.51 -22.42
CA GLY A 178 4.43 5.18 -22.53
C GLY A 178 4.80 3.85 -21.86
N ASN A 179 6.10 3.54 -21.85
CA ASN A 179 6.61 2.29 -21.29
C ASN A 179 6.88 2.44 -19.79
N LEU A 180 5.93 2.04 -18.95
CA LEU A 180 6.07 2.10 -17.49
C LEU A 180 7.28 1.29 -16.98
N GLY A 181 7.61 0.15 -17.61
CA GLY A 181 8.78 -0.64 -17.25
C GLY A 181 10.10 0.11 -17.51
N HIS A 182 10.17 0.88 -18.60
CA HIS A 182 11.31 1.76 -18.86
C HIS A 182 11.41 2.86 -17.80
N LEU A 183 10.30 3.51 -17.43
CA LEU A 183 10.30 4.54 -16.39
C LEU A 183 10.75 4.01 -15.02
N ILE A 184 10.40 2.77 -14.68
CA ILE A 184 10.92 2.10 -13.47
C ILE A 184 12.45 2.00 -13.54
N LEU A 185 13.01 1.54 -14.67
CA LEU A 185 14.48 1.46 -14.82
C LEU A 185 15.14 2.84 -14.74
N GLU A 186 14.57 3.85 -15.39
CA GLU A 186 15.07 5.22 -15.35
C GLU A 186 15.08 5.77 -13.91
N SER A 187 14.03 5.51 -13.12
CA SER A 187 13.98 5.91 -11.71
C SER A 187 15.07 5.25 -10.88
N VAL A 188 15.39 3.98 -11.12
CA VAL A 188 16.53 3.29 -10.49
C VAL A 188 17.86 3.94 -10.87
N LEU A 189 17.97 4.47 -12.09
CA LEU A 189 19.14 5.20 -12.58
C LEU A 189 19.17 6.69 -12.18
N GLY A 190 18.24 7.13 -11.31
CA GLY A 190 18.22 8.48 -10.76
C GLY A 190 17.24 9.44 -11.43
N ARG A 191 16.61 9.04 -12.55
CA ARG A 191 15.79 9.92 -13.40
C ARG A 191 14.30 9.65 -13.18
N LEU A 192 13.60 10.64 -12.63
CA LEU A 192 12.14 10.63 -12.56
C LEU A 192 11.56 11.40 -13.74
N PRO A 193 10.44 10.95 -14.32
CA PRO A 193 9.68 11.79 -15.25
C PRO A 193 9.02 12.95 -14.50
N ASP A 194 8.60 14.00 -15.21
CA ASP A 194 7.84 15.10 -14.60
C ASP A 194 6.43 14.64 -14.17
N ALA A 195 5.81 13.80 -15.00
CA ALA A 195 4.52 13.18 -14.74
C ALA A 195 4.37 11.89 -15.59
N VAL A 196 3.44 11.03 -15.20
CA VAL A 196 3.01 9.87 -16.00
C VAL A 196 1.53 10.02 -16.27
N LYS A 197 1.13 9.97 -17.54
CA LYS A 197 -0.27 10.04 -17.96
C LYS A 197 -0.84 8.65 -18.15
N PHE A 198 -2.14 8.50 -17.88
CA PHE A 198 -2.88 7.27 -18.14
C PHE A 198 -4.06 7.57 -19.05
N ASN A 199 -4.21 6.79 -20.13
CA ASN A 199 -5.23 6.98 -21.17
C ASN A 199 -6.50 6.13 -20.93
N GLY A 200 -6.53 5.37 -19.83
CA GLY A 200 -7.60 4.45 -19.51
C GLY A 200 -7.52 3.97 -18.07
N THR A 201 -8.45 3.11 -17.69
CA THR A 201 -8.47 2.43 -16.39
C THR A 201 -8.37 0.93 -16.58
N ALA A 202 -7.90 0.23 -15.55
CA ALA A 202 -7.83 -1.21 -15.52
C ALA A 202 -8.48 -1.72 -14.23
N SER A 203 -9.32 -2.73 -14.32
CA SER A 203 -9.72 -3.57 -13.20
C SER A 203 -8.93 -4.88 -13.24
N PHE A 204 -8.59 -5.41 -12.08
CA PHE A 204 -7.87 -6.66 -11.98
C PHE A 204 -8.39 -7.51 -10.83
N ARG A 205 -8.58 -8.80 -11.08
CA ARG A 205 -9.12 -9.76 -10.11
C ARG A 205 -8.45 -11.12 -10.23
N LYS A 206 -8.53 -11.93 -9.18
CA LYS A 206 -8.03 -13.30 -9.20
C LYS A 206 -8.92 -14.17 -10.10
N GLY A 207 -8.32 -14.83 -11.10
CA GLY A 207 -8.94 -15.85 -11.94
C GLY A 207 -8.44 -17.25 -11.60
N THR A 208 -8.87 -18.25 -12.38
CA THR A 208 -8.47 -19.67 -12.21
C THR A 208 -6.99 -19.90 -12.49
N ASP A 209 -6.46 -19.27 -13.53
CA ASP A 209 -5.10 -19.52 -14.06
C ASP A 209 -4.15 -18.31 -13.91
N GLY A 210 -4.58 -17.29 -13.16
CA GLY A 210 -3.82 -16.05 -12.97
C GLY A 210 -4.72 -14.83 -12.75
N MET A 211 -4.12 -13.65 -12.76
CA MET A 211 -4.87 -12.39 -12.69
C MET A 211 -5.58 -12.12 -14.02
N VAL A 212 -6.88 -11.83 -13.93
CA VAL A 212 -7.67 -11.31 -15.05
C VAL A 212 -7.58 -9.80 -15.01
N VAL A 213 -7.28 -9.16 -16.15
CA VAL A 213 -7.18 -7.70 -16.29
C VAL A 213 -8.14 -7.24 -17.38
N GLU A 214 -9.02 -6.31 -17.06
CA GLU A 214 -9.95 -5.69 -18.00
C GLU A 214 -9.61 -4.20 -18.09
N VAL A 215 -9.40 -3.69 -19.30
CA VAL A 215 -9.05 -2.28 -19.54
C VAL A 215 -10.20 -1.54 -20.19
N ASN A 216 -10.42 -0.30 -19.75
CA ASN A 216 -11.41 0.61 -20.32
C ASN A 216 -10.70 1.84 -20.87
N GLU A 217 -11.12 2.27 -22.06
CA GLU A 217 -10.62 3.50 -22.66
C GLU A 217 -11.16 4.73 -21.94
N GLY A 218 -10.36 5.80 -21.92
CA GLY A 218 -10.78 7.08 -21.40
C GLY A 218 -10.65 7.13 -19.88
N PHE A 219 -9.49 7.59 -19.43
CA PHE A 219 -9.34 8.16 -18.10
C PHE A 219 -9.18 9.66 -18.24
N ARG A 220 -10.04 10.42 -17.55
CA ARG A 220 -9.97 11.89 -17.47
C ARG A 220 -9.56 12.36 -16.07
N GLY A 221 -9.04 11.46 -15.25
CA GLY A 221 -8.36 11.86 -14.03
C GLY A 221 -7.00 12.49 -14.35
N TYR A 222 -6.49 13.21 -13.36
CA TYR A 222 -5.20 13.91 -13.26
C TYR A 222 -4.11 13.59 -14.31
#